data_AF-A0A7H8KKX4-F1
#
_entry.id   AF-A0A7H8KKX4-F1
#
_cell.length_a   1.000
_cell.length_b   1.000
_cell.length_c   1.000
_cell.angle_alpha   90.00
_cell.angle_beta   90.00
_cell.angle_gamma   90.00
#
_symmetry.space_group_name_H-M   'P 1'
#
loop_
_entity.id
_entity.type
_entity.pdbx_description
1 polymer ?
#
loop_
_entity_poly.entity_id
_entity_poly.type
_entity_poly.pdbx_seq_one_letter_code
_entity_poly.pdbx_strand_id
1 'polypeptide(L)'
;MSMRRWLAGAGVVALVVSTGACGDATPDAAATPEATGTPAASATSAAPTPTEASPSPTSANPPVLSGDRQVTITRVDAVESGLSLTDERLAEVDGDEGRQLFVATPVEGQTFLIKSYRGAGGGPGTGEPVCWQVQNPGNSQPLVVQGAECQESEQRQLFTIAPNPENAETYLISNNSAYLRNTRNNGLIMEELGDAAPFDSFRFNDNGAAPSS
;
A
#
# COMPACT_ATOMS: atom_id res chain seq x y z
N MET A 1 23.57 -5.48 -40.87
CA MET A 1 23.25 -6.89 -41.18
C MET A 1 21.94 -7.22 -40.51
N SER A 2 20.93 -7.54 -41.32
CA SER A 2 19.62 -8.00 -40.90
C SER A 2 19.69 -9.49 -40.57
N MET A 3 19.05 -9.93 -39.49
CA MET A 3 18.34 -11.22 -39.44
C MET A 3 17.49 -11.31 -38.17
N ARG A 4 16.19 -11.11 -38.37
CA ARG A 4 15.09 -11.54 -37.49
C ARG A 4 15.02 -13.07 -37.48
N ARG A 5 14.75 -13.68 -36.33
CA ARG A 5 14.05 -14.98 -36.25
C ARG A 5 13.15 -15.03 -35.01
N TRP A 6 11.85 -15.14 -35.26
CA TRP A 6 10.79 -15.47 -34.32
C TRP A 6 10.68 -16.99 -34.15
N LEU A 7 10.33 -17.46 -32.95
CA LEU A 7 9.68 -18.75 -32.75
C LEU A 7 8.54 -18.60 -31.73
N ALA A 8 7.34 -18.90 -32.21
CA ALA A 8 6.11 -19.03 -31.44
C ALA A 8 6.10 -20.36 -30.68
N GLY A 9 5.55 -20.37 -29.47
CA GLY A 9 5.27 -21.58 -28.69
C GLY A 9 3.94 -21.43 -27.97
N ALA A 10 2.92 -22.16 -28.47
CA ALA A 10 1.61 -22.32 -27.85
C ALA A 10 1.67 -23.41 -26.76
N GLY A 11 0.92 -23.26 -25.67
CA GLY A 11 0.90 -24.25 -24.59
C GLY A 11 -0.29 -24.12 -23.63
N VAL A 12 -1.43 -24.66 -24.08
CA VAL A 12 -2.52 -25.36 -23.35
C VAL A 12 -2.87 -24.92 -21.91
N VAL A 13 -4.09 -24.39 -21.76
CA VAL A 13 -4.83 -24.22 -20.49
C VAL A 13 -5.51 -25.55 -20.12
N ALA A 14 -5.32 -26.02 -18.89
CA ALA A 14 -6.10 -27.10 -18.30
C ALA A 14 -7.03 -26.53 -17.20
N LEU A 15 -8.34 -26.58 -17.45
CA LEU A 15 -9.40 -26.29 -16.49
C LEU A 15 -9.70 -27.54 -15.66
N VAL A 16 -9.61 -27.44 -14.33
CA VAL A 16 -10.11 -28.46 -13.40
C VAL A 16 -11.32 -27.88 -12.69
N VAL A 17 -12.47 -28.53 -12.86
CA VAL A 17 -13.73 -28.22 -12.17
C VAL A 17 -13.95 -29.32 -11.13
N SER A 18 -14.03 -28.96 -9.85
CA SER A 18 -14.46 -29.86 -8.78
C SER A 18 -15.83 -29.43 -8.25
N THR A 19 -16.81 -30.30 -8.44
CA THR A 19 -18.14 -30.22 -7.82
C THR A 19 -18.12 -31.04 -6.52
N GLY A 20 -18.41 -30.40 -5.39
CA GLY A 20 -18.48 -31.01 -4.07
C GLY A 20 -19.89 -30.91 -3.50
N ALA A 21 -20.47 -32.06 -3.19
CA ALA A 21 -21.88 -32.32 -2.93
C ALA A 21 -22.37 -31.96 -1.50
N CYS A 22 -23.70 -31.84 -1.40
CA CYS A 22 -24.50 -31.64 -0.19
C CYS A 22 -24.40 -32.82 0.80
N GLY A 23 -24.64 -32.53 2.08
CA GLY A 23 -24.88 -33.55 3.10
C GLY A 23 -25.46 -32.97 4.39
N ASP A 24 -26.79 -33.04 4.50
CA ASP A 24 -27.62 -32.80 5.68
C ASP A 24 -27.25 -33.64 6.91
N ALA A 25 -27.43 -33.07 8.11
CA ALA A 25 -27.78 -33.81 9.33
C ALA A 25 -28.48 -32.91 10.38
N THR A 26 -29.78 -33.15 10.58
CA THR A 26 -30.58 -32.82 11.79
C THR A 26 -30.93 -34.17 12.44
N PRO A 27 -30.89 -34.37 13.78
CA PRO A 27 -32.07 -34.20 14.66
C PRO A 27 -31.74 -33.66 16.09
N ASP A 28 -32.58 -32.81 16.70
CA ASP A 28 -33.74 -33.08 17.60
C ASP A 28 -33.36 -33.46 19.04
N ALA A 29 -33.74 -32.62 20.01
CA ALA A 29 -34.35 -33.06 21.28
C ALA A 29 -34.81 -31.86 22.14
N ALA A 30 -36.09 -31.88 22.50
CA ALA A 30 -36.84 -30.93 23.29
C ALA A 30 -36.57 -30.99 24.81
N ALA A 31 -36.89 -29.90 25.52
CA ALA A 31 -37.56 -29.94 26.82
C ALA A 31 -38.14 -28.56 27.22
N THR A 32 -39.46 -28.51 27.42
CA THR A 32 -40.22 -27.48 28.16
C THR A 32 -40.29 -27.92 29.64
N PRO A 33 -40.36 -26.99 30.62
CA PRO A 33 -41.67 -26.67 31.19
C PRO A 33 -41.88 -25.19 31.56
N GLU A 34 -43.17 -24.85 31.64
CA GLU A 34 -43.77 -23.61 32.13
C GLU A 34 -43.44 -23.30 33.60
N ALA A 35 -43.42 -22.00 33.93
CA ALA A 35 -43.83 -21.52 35.24
C ALA A 35 -44.52 -20.15 35.13
N THR A 36 -45.81 -20.14 35.48
CA THR A 36 -46.68 -18.98 35.65
C THR A 36 -46.29 -18.19 36.91
N GLY A 37 -46.22 -16.86 36.79
CA GLY A 37 -46.14 -15.95 37.93
C GLY A 37 -46.20 -14.48 37.51
N THR A 38 -47.24 -13.78 37.91
CA THR A 38 -47.50 -12.32 37.79
C THR A 38 -48.34 -11.96 39.02
N PRO A 39 -48.41 -10.71 39.56
CA PRO A 39 -47.74 -9.44 39.23
C PRO A 39 -47.08 -8.76 40.46
N ALA A 40 -46.33 -7.66 40.25
CA ALA A 40 -46.45 -6.43 41.07
C ALA A 40 -45.63 -5.29 40.47
N ALA A 41 -46.28 -4.13 40.36
CA ALA A 41 -45.72 -2.88 39.86
C ALA A 41 -44.66 -2.29 40.80
N SER A 42 -43.62 -1.70 40.24
CA SER A 42 -42.93 -0.55 40.81
C SER A 42 -42.30 0.26 39.68
N ALA A 43 -42.83 1.46 39.49
CA ALA A 43 -42.32 2.45 38.58
C ALA A 43 -41.03 3.03 39.17
N THR A 44 -39.90 2.78 38.52
CA THR A 44 -38.66 3.53 38.73
C THR A 44 -38.21 4.08 37.39
N SER A 45 -38.21 5.41 37.32
CA SER A 45 -37.81 6.21 36.16
C SER A 45 -36.36 5.90 35.78
N ALA A 46 -36.14 5.17 34.68
CA ALA A 46 -34.82 4.98 34.10
C ALA A 46 -34.45 6.23 33.30
N ALA A 47 -33.37 6.87 33.71
CA ALA A 47 -32.73 7.95 32.97
C ALA A 47 -32.32 7.47 31.56
N PRO A 48 -32.36 8.33 30.52
CA PRO A 48 -31.87 7.94 29.21
C PRO A 48 -30.40 7.59 29.31
N THR A 49 -30.06 6.35 29.03
CA THR A 49 -28.69 5.92 28.75
C THR A 49 -28.17 6.77 27.59
N PRO A 50 -27.01 7.44 27.72
CA PRO A 50 -26.41 8.07 26.56
C PRO A 50 -26.11 6.95 25.56
N THR A 51 -26.73 7.03 24.38
CA THR A 51 -26.28 6.28 23.21
C THR A 51 -24.84 6.68 22.99
N GLU A 52 -23.93 5.80 23.39
CA GLU A 52 -22.52 5.89 23.06
C GLU A 52 -22.47 5.84 21.53
N ALA A 53 -22.26 7.02 20.94
CA ALA A 53 -22.02 7.13 19.52
C ALA A 53 -20.77 6.30 19.23
N SER A 54 -20.97 5.16 18.59
CA SER A 54 -19.87 4.38 18.03
C SER A 54 -19.01 5.35 17.22
N PRO A 55 -17.72 5.55 17.55
CA PRO A 55 -16.87 6.37 16.71
C PRO A 55 -16.82 5.68 15.34
N SER A 56 -17.28 6.36 14.30
CA SER A 56 -16.96 5.96 12.94
C SER A 56 -15.45 5.97 12.82
N PRO A 57 -14.78 4.84 12.51
CA PRO A 57 -13.36 4.88 12.21
C PRO A 57 -13.20 5.46 10.81
N THR A 58 -13.26 6.79 10.68
CA THR A 58 -12.49 7.44 9.63
C THR A 58 -11.06 7.37 10.13
N SER A 59 -10.40 6.25 9.82
CA SER A 59 -9.01 6.04 10.21
C SER A 59 -8.19 7.15 9.54
N ALA A 60 -7.90 8.20 10.30
CA ALA A 60 -7.04 9.26 9.84
C ALA A 60 -5.71 8.63 9.43
N ASN A 61 -5.20 9.01 8.26
CA ASN A 61 -3.88 8.55 7.82
C ASN A 61 -2.85 8.89 8.92
N PRO A 62 -1.87 8.00 9.18
CA PRO A 62 -0.83 8.28 10.16
C PRO A 62 -0.07 9.56 9.77
N PRO A 63 0.55 10.29 10.72
CA PRO A 63 1.15 11.60 10.45
C PRO A 63 2.14 11.61 9.26
N VAL A 64 2.92 10.54 9.09
CA VAL A 64 3.86 10.37 7.97
C VAL A 64 3.21 10.27 6.58
N LEU A 65 1.90 10.01 6.52
CA LEU A 65 1.07 9.94 5.31
C LEU A 65 0.05 11.09 5.21
N SER A 66 0.23 12.15 5.99
CA SER A 66 -0.67 13.31 5.99
C SER A 66 -0.50 14.24 4.80
N GLY A 67 0.66 14.20 4.14
CA GLY A 67 1.09 15.23 3.17
C GLY A 67 1.83 16.40 3.82
N ASP A 68 1.77 16.55 5.14
CA ASP A 68 2.43 17.64 5.88
C ASP A 68 3.82 17.27 6.41
N ARG A 69 4.23 16.00 6.24
CA ARG A 69 5.52 15.47 6.67
C ARG A 69 6.34 15.03 5.48
N GLN A 70 7.62 15.35 5.51
CA GLN A 70 8.60 14.71 4.64
C GLN A 70 9.19 13.49 5.35
N VAL A 71 9.50 12.45 4.58
CA VAL A 71 10.04 11.19 5.10
C VAL A 71 11.25 10.76 4.28
N THR A 72 12.12 9.96 4.89
CA THR A 72 12.95 9.01 4.15
C THR A 72 12.28 7.64 4.20
N ILE A 73 12.50 6.81 3.19
CA ILE A 73 11.90 5.48 3.14
C ILE A 73 13.02 4.45 3.11
N THR A 74 12.95 3.43 3.96
CA THR A 74 13.89 2.31 3.99
C THR A 74 13.14 0.99 3.89
N ARG A 75 13.69 0.01 3.16
CA ARG A 75 13.15 -1.35 3.20
C ARG A 75 13.58 -2.02 4.51
N VAL A 76 12.68 -2.79 5.12
CA VAL A 76 12.90 -3.37 6.46
C VAL A 76 14.10 -4.32 6.50
N ASP A 77 14.32 -5.09 5.44
CA ASP A 77 15.43 -6.06 5.34
C ASP A 77 16.68 -5.49 4.63
N ALA A 78 16.67 -4.20 4.28
CA ALA A 78 17.86 -3.54 3.72
C ALA A 78 18.81 -3.14 4.85
N VAL A 79 20.11 -3.38 4.65
CA VAL A 79 21.16 -2.96 5.57
C VAL A 79 21.60 -1.56 5.15
N GLU A 80 21.12 -0.55 5.86
CA GLU A 80 21.53 0.87 5.74
C GLU A 80 21.18 1.61 4.44
N SER A 81 20.65 0.93 3.42
CA SER A 81 20.23 1.58 2.17
C SER A 81 18.85 2.25 2.26
N GLY A 82 18.78 3.51 1.83
CA GLY A 82 17.55 4.28 1.70
C GLY A 82 16.99 4.27 0.27
N LEU A 83 15.68 4.47 0.13
CA LEU A 83 15.09 4.73 -1.17
C LEU A 83 15.56 6.09 -1.70
N SER A 84 16.02 6.09 -2.95
CA SER A 84 16.27 7.31 -3.70
C SER A 84 15.65 7.21 -5.09
N LEU A 85 14.96 8.27 -5.49
CA LEU A 85 14.59 8.47 -6.88
C LEU A 85 15.77 9.12 -7.62
N THR A 86 16.51 8.31 -8.37
CA THR A 86 17.63 8.75 -9.20
C THR A 86 17.12 9.33 -10.53
N ASP A 87 18.03 9.79 -11.38
CA ASP A 87 17.69 10.24 -12.73
C ASP A 87 17.17 9.09 -13.63
N GLU A 88 17.44 7.83 -13.28
CA GLU A 88 17.01 6.65 -14.05
C GLU A 88 15.71 6.04 -13.52
N ARG A 89 15.63 5.82 -12.19
CA ARG A 89 14.53 5.15 -11.51
C ARG A 89 14.69 5.20 -9.98
N LEU A 90 13.66 4.77 -9.27
CA LEU A 90 13.72 4.47 -7.84
C LEU A 90 14.69 3.31 -7.58
N ALA A 91 15.61 3.50 -6.63
CA ALA A 91 16.64 2.53 -6.25
C ALA A 91 16.88 2.57 -4.73
N GLU A 92 17.52 1.51 -4.22
CA GLU A 92 18.15 1.54 -2.88
C GLU A 92 19.57 2.07 -3.05
N VAL A 93 19.95 3.08 -2.27
CA VAL A 93 21.28 3.70 -2.29
C VAL A 93 21.80 3.89 -0.87
N ASP A 94 23.12 3.83 -0.72
CA ASP A 94 23.79 4.06 0.57
C ASP A 94 24.24 5.53 0.76
N GLY A 95 24.35 6.30 -0.34
CA GLY A 95 24.80 7.68 -0.35
C GLY A 95 23.66 8.70 -0.32
N ASP A 96 23.93 9.91 -0.78
CA ASP A 96 22.99 11.04 -0.89
C ASP A 96 22.57 11.35 -2.33
N GLU A 97 22.77 10.40 -3.26
CA GLU A 97 22.43 10.58 -4.66
C GLU A 97 20.91 10.65 -4.87
N GLY A 98 20.48 11.45 -5.83
CA GLY A 98 19.07 11.54 -6.26
C GLY A 98 18.16 12.29 -5.29
N ARG A 99 16.89 11.88 -5.23
CA ARG A 99 15.84 12.47 -4.40
C ARG A 99 15.43 11.47 -3.33
N GLN A 100 15.74 11.79 -2.09
CA GLN A 100 15.58 10.88 -0.94
C GLN A 100 14.55 11.37 0.09
N LEU A 101 14.04 12.59 -0.10
CA LEU A 101 12.98 13.14 0.72
C LEU A 101 11.67 12.98 -0.02
N PHE A 102 10.72 12.31 0.60
CA PHE A 102 9.42 12.01 0.00
C PHE A 102 8.30 12.62 0.81
N VAL A 103 7.23 13.04 0.16
CA VAL A 103 5.99 13.48 0.80
C VAL A 103 4.85 12.68 0.18
N ALA A 104 4.19 11.85 0.98
CA ALA A 104 2.98 11.13 0.59
C ALA A 104 1.78 12.06 0.78
N THR A 105 1.26 12.62 -0.33
CA THR A 105 0.09 13.50 -0.33
C THR A 105 -1.17 12.64 -0.54
N PRO A 106 -2.09 12.59 0.42
CA PRO A 106 -3.32 11.80 0.29
C PRO A 106 -4.22 12.36 -0.82
N VAL A 107 -4.75 11.47 -1.65
CA VAL A 107 -5.75 11.78 -2.68
C VAL A 107 -7.13 11.33 -2.20
N GLU A 108 -7.28 10.03 -1.90
CA GLU A 108 -8.50 9.45 -1.34
C GLU A 108 -8.18 8.16 -0.59
N GLY A 109 -8.68 8.01 0.65
CA GLY A 109 -8.43 6.81 1.46
C GLY A 109 -6.94 6.53 1.64
N GLN A 110 -6.51 5.36 1.16
CA GLN A 110 -5.11 4.91 1.17
C GLN A 110 -4.38 5.17 -0.15
N THR A 111 -4.91 6.04 -1.01
CA THR A 111 -4.30 6.42 -2.28
C THR A 111 -3.54 7.73 -2.14
N PHE A 112 -2.30 7.76 -2.63
CA PHE A 112 -1.36 8.86 -2.44
C PHE A 112 -0.63 9.20 -3.74
N LEU A 113 -0.34 10.49 -3.92
CA LEU A 113 0.79 10.93 -4.74
C LEU A 113 2.05 10.94 -3.88
N ILE A 114 3.15 10.38 -4.39
CA ILE A 114 4.45 10.40 -3.70
C ILE A 114 5.36 11.43 -4.38
N LYS A 115 5.48 12.60 -3.77
CA LYS A 115 6.34 13.71 -4.24
C LYS A 115 7.77 13.50 -3.77
N SER A 116 8.74 13.65 -4.67
CA SER A 116 10.17 13.45 -4.40
C SER A 116 10.94 14.76 -4.48
N TYR A 117 11.68 15.06 -3.43
CA TYR A 117 12.50 16.25 -3.26
C TYR A 117 13.98 15.86 -3.16
N ARG A 118 14.87 16.74 -3.63
CA ARG A 118 16.32 16.55 -3.46
C ARG A 118 16.68 16.62 -1.96
N GLY A 119 17.57 15.73 -1.53
CA GLY A 119 17.98 15.54 -0.13
C GLY A 119 18.93 16.63 0.41
N ALA A 120 19.31 16.48 1.69
CA ALA A 120 19.96 17.45 2.59
C ALA A 120 21.41 17.87 2.25
N GLY A 121 21.78 17.91 0.97
CA GLY A 121 22.91 18.70 0.42
C GLY A 121 22.46 20.08 -0.06
N GLY A 122 21.33 20.56 0.48
CA GLY A 122 20.59 21.74 0.04
C GLY A 122 21.38 23.03 0.09
N GLY A 123 21.87 23.46 -1.08
CA GLY A 123 21.75 24.87 -1.39
C GLY A 123 20.27 25.27 -1.44
N PRO A 124 19.92 26.54 -1.18
CA PRO A 124 18.56 27.03 -1.33
C PRO A 124 18.05 26.74 -2.75
N GLY A 125 16.97 25.95 -2.82
CA GLY A 125 16.39 25.49 -4.08
C GLY A 125 15.93 24.04 -3.97
N THR A 126 14.82 23.81 -3.26
CA THR A 126 14.01 22.60 -3.48
C THR A 126 13.41 22.73 -4.88
N GLY A 127 14.19 22.38 -5.91
CA GLY A 127 13.67 22.32 -7.27
C GLY A 127 12.35 21.55 -7.28
N GLU A 128 11.48 21.91 -8.22
CA GLU A 128 10.11 21.42 -8.27
C GLU A 128 10.04 19.91 -7.98
N PRO A 129 9.14 19.46 -7.08
CA PRO A 129 9.02 18.05 -6.79
C PRO A 129 8.63 17.30 -8.05
N VAL A 130 9.16 16.10 -8.19
CA VAL A 130 8.69 15.14 -9.19
C VAL A 130 7.91 14.04 -8.48
N CYS A 131 6.84 13.55 -9.08
CA CYS A 131 6.06 12.47 -8.52
C CYS A 131 6.60 11.13 -8.99
N TRP A 132 6.49 10.12 -8.13
CA TRP A 132 6.70 8.74 -8.53
C TRP A 132 5.68 8.39 -9.63
N GLN A 133 6.15 7.73 -10.68
CA GLN A 133 5.32 7.19 -11.73
C GLN A 133 5.79 5.79 -12.08
N VAL A 134 4.88 4.82 -12.06
CA VAL A 134 5.16 3.48 -12.60
C VAL A 134 5.33 3.57 -14.11
N GLN A 135 6.42 2.99 -14.60
CA GLN A 135 6.74 2.92 -16.01
C GLN A 135 6.89 1.46 -16.42
N ASN A 136 6.28 1.13 -17.56
CA ASN A 136 6.51 -0.13 -18.24
C ASN A 136 7.54 0.10 -19.36
N PRO A 137 8.80 -0.31 -19.17
CA PRO A 137 9.83 -0.16 -20.20
C PRO A 137 9.62 -1.09 -21.42
N GLY A 138 8.68 -2.03 -21.36
CA GLY A 138 8.39 -2.99 -22.42
C GLY A 138 9.40 -4.15 -22.49
N ASN A 139 9.33 -4.94 -23.56
CA ASN A 139 10.29 -6.04 -23.84
C ASN A 139 10.50 -7.03 -22.68
N SER A 140 9.43 -7.35 -21.94
CA SER A 140 9.46 -8.24 -20.78
C SER A 140 10.35 -7.75 -19.62
N GLN A 141 10.74 -6.49 -19.62
CA GLN A 141 11.44 -5.88 -18.49
C GLN A 141 10.45 -5.60 -17.35
N PRO A 142 10.89 -5.66 -16.08
CA PRO A 142 10.04 -5.34 -14.95
C PRO A 142 9.53 -3.91 -14.98
N LEU A 143 8.38 -3.67 -14.35
CA LEU A 143 7.89 -2.32 -14.09
C LEU A 143 8.85 -1.61 -13.12
N VAL A 144 9.12 -0.34 -13.37
CA VAL A 144 9.99 0.50 -12.54
C VAL A 144 9.28 1.76 -12.12
N VAL A 145 9.73 2.42 -11.07
CA VAL A 145 9.23 3.75 -10.68
C VAL A 145 10.23 4.79 -11.17
N GLN A 146 9.75 5.82 -11.87
CA GLN A 146 10.55 6.96 -12.33
C GLN A 146 9.94 8.28 -11.86
N GLY A 147 10.68 9.37 -12.02
CA GLY A 147 10.18 10.72 -11.74
C GLY A 147 9.41 11.27 -12.93
N ALA A 148 8.25 11.88 -12.67
CA ALA A 148 7.47 12.61 -13.65
C ALA A 148 6.91 13.91 -13.04
N GLU A 149 6.39 14.81 -13.88
CA GLU A 149 5.58 15.93 -13.42
C GLU A 149 4.37 15.42 -12.63
N CYS A 150 4.06 16.05 -11.50
CA CYS A 150 2.99 15.61 -10.61
C CYS A 150 1.61 15.85 -11.22
N GLN A 151 0.81 14.79 -11.35
CA GLN A 151 -0.55 14.83 -11.88
C GLN A 151 -1.47 13.90 -11.08
N GLU A 152 -2.40 14.48 -10.30
CA GLU A 152 -3.35 13.72 -9.45
C GLU A 152 -4.29 12.81 -10.25
N SER A 153 -4.51 13.09 -11.54
CA SER A 153 -5.34 12.26 -12.42
C SER A 153 -4.57 11.12 -13.10
N GLU A 154 -3.23 11.08 -13.03
CA GLU A 154 -2.43 10.05 -13.68
C GLU A 154 -2.38 8.79 -12.80
N GLN A 155 -3.07 7.74 -13.25
CA GLN A 155 -3.20 6.48 -12.52
C GLN A 155 -1.86 5.79 -12.24
N ARG A 156 -0.84 6.01 -13.08
CA ARG A 156 0.52 5.48 -12.83
C ARG A 156 1.25 6.22 -11.70
N GLN A 157 0.73 7.35 -11.22
CA GLN A 157 1.28 8.12 -10.10
C GLN A 157 0.51 7.91 -8.79
N LEU A 158 -0.64 7.22 -8.84
CA LEU A 158 -1.48 6.96 -7.67
C LEU A 158 -1.06 5.66 -6.98
N PHE A 159 -0.37 5.78 -5.85
CA PHE A 159 0.10 4.63 -5.08
C PHE A 159 -0.84 4.33 -3.92
N THR A 160 -1.10 3.06 -3.68
CA THR A 160 -1.68 2.62 -2.41
C THR A 160 -0.56 2.41 -1.39
N ILE A 161 -0.70 3.02 -0.22
CA ILE A 161 0.20 2.79 0.93
C ILE A 161 -0.64 2.22 2.06
N ALA A 162 -0.47 0.93 2.32
CA ALA A 162 -1.24 0.19 3.32
C ALA A 162 -0.32 -0.33 4.43
N PRO A 163 -0.78 -0.38 5.69
CA PRO A 163 -0.04 -1.04 6.76
C PRO A 163 0.25 -2.51 6.39
N ASN A 164 1.44 -3.00 6.71
CA ASN A 164 1.75 -4.41 6.57
C ASN A 164 0.95 -5.21 7.63
N PRO A 165 0.16 -6.22 7.23
CA PRO A 165 -0.64 -7.02 8.18
C PRO A 165 0.20 -7.78 9.21
N GLU A 166 1.47 -8.07 8.91
CA GLU A 166 2.39 -8.76 9.81
C GLU A 166 3.17 -7.78 10.72
N ASN A 167 3.25 -6.51 10.33
CA ASN A 167 3.92 -5.46 11.10
C ASN A 167 3.29 -4.09 10.82
N ALA A 168 2.39 -3.64 11.70
CA ALA A 168 1.66 -2.39 11.51
C ALA A 168 2.53 -1.11 11.50
N GLU A 169 3.81 -1.19 11.88
CA GLU A 169 4.76 -0.07 11.81
C GLU A 169 5.41 0.08 10.43
N THR A 170 5.19 -0.88 9.53
CA THR A 170 5.75 -0.88 8.17
C THR A 170 4.62 -0.90 7.16
N TYR A 171 4.95 -0.52 5.92
CA TYR A 171 3.97 -0.31 4.87
C TYR A 171 4.28 -1.15 3.64
N LEU A 172 3.23 -1.59 2.98
CA LEU A 172 3.25 -2.10 1.63
C LEU A 172 2.93 -0.94 0.68
N ILE A 173 3.71 -0.82 -0.39
CA ILE A 173 3.52 0.21 -1.42
C ILE A 173 3.14 -0.49 -2.71
N SER A 174 2.03 -0.11 -3.32
CA SER A 174 1.54 -0.72 -4.57
C SER A 174 0.95 0.30 -5.53
N ASN A 175 0.82 -0.10 -6.80
CA ASN A 175 0.10 0.61 -7.85
C ASN A 175 -0.55 -0.44 -8.77
N ASN A 176 -1.87 -0.35 -8.98
CA ASN A 176 -2.61 -1.29 -9.84
C ASN A 176 -2.27 -2.78 -9.58
N SER A 177 -2.28 -3.21 -8.32
CA SER A 177 -1.95 -4.58 -7.87
C SER A 177 -0.49 -5.02 -8.05
N ALA A 178 0.39 -4.18 -8.60
CA ALA A 178 1.82 -4.39 -8.56
C ALA A 178 2.41 -3.80 -7.27
N TYR A 179 3.21 -4.59 -6.55
CA TYR A 179 3.83 -4.19 -5.28
C TYR A 179 5.29 -3.81 -5.49
N LEU A 180 5.74 -2.75 -4.82
CA LEU A 180 7.14 -2.36 -4.80
C LEU A 180 7.93 -3.44 -4.06
N ARG A 181 8.99 -3.94 -4.70
CA ARG A 181 9.83 -4.99 -4.15
C ARG A 181 11.25 -4.89 -4.68
N ASN A 182 12.18 -5.49 -3.96
CA ASN A 182 13.56 -5.64 -4.39
C ASN A 182 13.81 -7.06 -4.92
N THR A 183 14.56 -7.16 -6.01
CA THR A 183 15.01 -8.45 -6.53
C THR A 183 16.51 -8.41 -6.79
N ARG A 184 17.17 -9.56 -6.61
CA ARG A 184 18.62 -9.68 -6.83
C ARG A 184 19.08 -9.21 -8.21
N ASN A 185 18.26 -9.42 -9.25
CA ASN A 185 18.65 -9.17 -10.63
C ASN A 185 18.24 -7.79 -11.13
N ASN A 186 17.18 -7.20 -10.57
CA ASN A 186 16.62 -5.96 -11.10
C ASN A 186 16.63 -4.80 -10.10
N GLY A 187 17.02 -5.04 -8.85
CA GLY A 187 16.87 -4.06 -7.77
C GLY A 187 15.39 -3.80 -7.47
N LEU A 188 15.04 -2.56 -7.17
CA LEU A 188 13.65 -2.14 -6.95
C LEU A 188 12.83 -2.13 -8.23
N ILE A 189 11.70 -2.81 -8.18
CA ILE A 189 10.73 -2.96 -9.26
C ILE A 189 9.31 -2.96 -8.69
N MET A 190 8.31 -2.76 -9.54
CA MET A 190 6.91 -3.11 -9.23
C MET A 190 6.62 -4.49 -9.82
N GLU A 191 6.03 -5.39 -9.05
CA GLU A 191 5.65 -6.72 -9.55
C GLU A 191 4.23 -7.10 -9.12
N GLU A 192 3.46 -7.63 -10.07
CA GLU A 192 2.15 -8.21 -9.81
C GLU A 192 2.32 -9.55 -9.10
N LEU A 193 1.65 -9.74 -7.97
CA LEU A 193 1.83 -10.92 -7.13
C LEU A 193 0.79 -12.02 -7.36
N GLY A 194 -0.30 -11.73 -8.08
CA GLY A 194 -1.43 -12.64 -8.17
C GLY A 194 -1.95 -12.99 -6.77
N ASP A 195 -1.95 -14.28 -6.43
CA ASP A 195 -2.36 -14.79 -5.11
C ASP A 195 -1.21 -14.87 -4.09
N ALA A 196 0.02 -14.51 -4.47
CA ALA A 196 1.14 -14.51 -3.55
C ALA A 196 1.08 -13.32 -2.59
N ALA A 197 1.49 -13.54 -1.34
CA ALA A 197 1.58 -12.46 -0.36
C ALA A 197 2.75 -11.50 -0.71
N PRO A 198 2.58 -10.18 -0.53
CA PRO A 198 3.69 -9.23 -0.52
C PRO A 198 4.66 -9.57 0.61
N PHE A 199 5.97 -9.51 0.35
CA PHE A 199 6.97 -9.82 1.37
C PHE A 199 7.93 -8.67 1.67
N ASP A 200 8.18 -7.75 0.73
CA ASP A 200 8.96 -6.55 1.04
C ASP A 200 8.03 -5.50 1.68
N SER A 201 8.49 -4.92 2.80
CA SER A 201 7.81 -3.82 3.46
C SER A 201 8.77 -2.68 3.77
N PHE A 202 8.21 -1.48 3.91
CA PHE A 202 8.96 -0.23 3.96
C PHE A 202 8.63 0.55 5.23
N ARG A 203 9.66 1.12 5.86
CA ARG A 203 9.52 2.05 6.96
C ARG A 203 9.59 3.47 6.44
N PHE A 204 8.66 4.30 6.89
CA PHE A 204 8.62 5.73 6.62
C PHE A 204 9.20 6.44 7.83
N ASN A 205 10.42 6.97 7.70
CA ASN A 205 11.11 7.66 8.78
C ASN A 205 10.80 9.15 8.67
N ASP A 206 10.09 9.69 9.65
CA ASP A 206 9.74 11.11 9.70
C ASP A 206 10.99 11.99 9.70
N ASN A 207 11.08 12.89 8.73
CA ASN A 207 12.18 13.83 8.55
C ASN A 207 11.70 15.30 8.67
N GLY A 208 10.60 15.52 9.38
CA GLY A 208 10.10 16.85 9.70
C GLY A 208 8.96 17.32 8.80
N ALA A 209 8.70 18.63 8.82
CA ALA A 209 7.67 19.25 8.01
C ALA A 209 7.99 19.13 6.52
N ALA A 210 6.95 18.91 5.70
CA ALA A 210 7.09 18.94 4.25
C ALA A 210 7.55 20.33 3.76
N PRO A 211 8.31 20.41 2.64
CA PRO A 211 8.67 21.69 2.04
C PRO A 211 7.42 22.48 1.65
N SER A 212 7.44 23.79 1.87
CA SER A 212 6.39 24.69 1.38
C SER A 212 6.38 24.66 -0.15
N SER A 213 5.26 24.25 -0.73
CA SER A 213 4.97 24.32 -2.16
C SER A 213 4.74 25.75 -2.63
#